data_AF-A0A5C5RG59-F1
#
_entry.id   AF-A0A5C5RG59-F1
#
_cell.length_a   1.000
_cell.length_b   1.000
_cell.length_c   1.000
_cell.angle_alpha   90.00
_cell.angle_beta   90.00
_cell.angle_gamma   90.00
#
_symmetry.space_group_name_H-M   'P 1'
#
loop_
_entity.id
_entity.type
_entity.pdbx_description
1 polymer ?
#
loop_
_entity_poly.entity_id
_entity_poly.type
_entity_poly.pdbx_seq_one_letter_code
_entity_poly.pdbx_strand_id
1 'polypeptide(L)'
;GGSNTQIIWGAQIPEALPGIVGGLTINTIAMIEYSTIAGTIGAGGLGYVAVTYGYQRFDHGVMIATILVLVVVVSAIQLVGDALVRHLTPEQTVLRKALA
;
A
#
# COMPACT_ATOMS: atom_id res chain seq x y z
N GLY A 1 -9.67 -18.37 32.63
CA GLY A 1 -10.05 -16.95 32.62
C GLY A 1 -8.79 -16.13 32.67
N GLY A 2 -8.36 -15.56 31.53
CA GLY A 2 -7.31 -14.55 31.51
C GLY A 2 -7.93 -13.18 31.78
N SER A 3 -7.19 -12.27 32.42
CA SER A 3 -7.63 -10.89 32.57
C SER A 3 -7.84 -10.25 31.19
N ASN A 4 -8.75 -9.28 31.07
CA ASN A 4 -9.03 -8.59 29.80
C ASN A 4 -7.75 -8.06 29.14
N THR A 5 -6.79 -7.60 29.93
CA THR A 5 -5.47 -7.16 29.47
C THR A 5 -4.67 -8.29 28.80
N GLN A 6 -4.69 -9.51 29.35
CA GLN A 6 -3.99 -10.65 28.75
C GLN A 6 -4.58 -11.07 27.41
N ILE A 7 -5.90 -10.92 27.23
CA ILE A 7 -6.59 -11.23 25.96
C ILE A 7 -6.27 -10.17 24.89
N ILE A 8 -6.34 -8.89 25.26
CA ILE A 8 -6.07 -7.79 24.32
C ILE A 8 -4.62 -7.87 23.82
N TRP A 9 -3.65 -7.92 24.74
CA TRP A 9 -2.23 -7.92 24.38
C TRP A 9 -1.74 -9.27 23.85
N GLY A 10 -2.33 -10.39 24.29
CA GLY A 10 -1.87 -11.73 23.93
C GLY A 10 -2.51 -12.33 22.67
N ALA A 11 -3.73 -11.90 22.30
CA ALA A 11 -4.44 -12.44 21.16
C ALA A 11 -4.87 -11.35 20.16
N GLN A 12 -5.59 -10.32 20.62
CA GLN A 12 -6.19 -9.33 19.70
C GLN A 12 -5.15 -8.46 18.98
N ILE A 13 -4.11 -8.00 19.67
CA ILE A 13 -3.07 -7.19 19.05
C ILE A 13 -2.30 -7.99 17.99
N PRO A 14 -1.74 -9.19 18.28
CA PRO A 14 -1.09 -10.02 17.27
C PRO A 14 -1.98 -10.35 16.07
N GLU A 15 -3.27 -10.57 16.30
CA GLU A 15 -4.25 -10.88 15.25
C GLU A 15 -4.60 -9.66 14.38
N ALA A 16 -4.58 -8.45 14.94
CA ALA A 16 -4.83 -7.21 14.22
C ALA A 16 -3.61 -6.69 13.43
N LEU A 17 -2.38 -7.09 13.80
CA LEU A 17 -1.14 -6.60 13.17
C LEU A 17 -1.11 -6.72 11.64
N PRO A 18 -1.47 -7.87 11.01
CA PRO A 18 -1.50 -7.98 9.55
C PRO A 18 -2.51 -7.01 8.93
N GLY A 19 -3.66 -6.80 9.57
CA GLY A 19 -4.68 -5.85 9.13
C GLY A 19 -4.22 -4.40 9.20
N ILE A 20 -3.52 -4.02 10.28
CA ILE A 20 -2.97 -2.66 10.45
C ILE A 20 -1.93 -2.37 9.37
N VAL A 21 -1.02 -3.33 9.11
CA VAL A 21 0.03 -3.16 8.10
C VAL A 21 -0.56 -3.12 6.68
N GLY A 22 -1.56 -3.96 6.39
CA GLY A 22 -2.29 -3.89 5.12
C GLY A 22 -2.98 -2.53 4.94
N GLY A 23 -3.66 -2.04 5.98
CA GLY A 23 -4.30 -0.72 5.96
C GLY A 23 -3.30 0.42 5.77
N LEU A 24 -2.12 0.35 6.40
CA LEU A 24 -1.06 1.36 6.23
C LEU A 24 -0.49 1.37 4.81
N THR A 25 -0.35 0.19 4.19
CA THR A 25 0.09 0.04 2.80
C THR A 25 -0.89 0.76 1.87
N ILE A 26 -2.19 0.47 2.01
CA ILE A 26 -3.24 1.08 1.18
C ILE A 26 -3.30 2.59 1.42
N ASN A 27 -3.19 3.05 2.67
CA ASN A 27 -3.16 4.49 2.97
C ASN A 27 -1.97 5.19 2.31
N THR A 28 -0.80 4.55 2.28
CA THR A 28 0.38 5.09 1.62
C THR A 28 0.16 5.22 0.12
N ILE A 29 -0.45 4.21 -0.51
CA ILE A 29 -0.84 4.26 -1.93
C ILE A 29 -1.84 5.39 -2.17
N ALA A 30 -2.86 5.52 -1.31
CA ALA A 30 -3.85 6.60 -1.40
C ALA A 30 -3.19 7.99 -1.29
N MET A 31 -2.18 8.18 -0.43
CA MET A 31 -1.44 9.45 -0.37
C MET A 31 -0.71 9.78 -1.68
N ILE A 32 -0.17 8.76 -2.37
CA ILE A 32 0.48 8.94 -3.69
C ILE A 32 -0.56 9.32 -4.75
N GLU A 33 -1.73 8.68 -4.75
CA GLU A 33 -2.85 9.02 -5.63
C GLU A 33 -3.29 10.46 -5.40
N TYR A 34 -3.50 10.87 -4.13
CA TYR A 34 -3.86 12.23 -3.78
C TYR A 34 -2.79 13.24 -4.20
N SER A 35 -1.50 12.93 -4.02
CA SER A 35 -0.40 13.78 -4.51
C SER A 35 -0.42 13.92 -6.03
N THR A 36 -0.75 12.85 -6.75
CA THR A 36 -0.85 12.86 -8.22
C THR A 36 -2.00 13.77 -8.67
N ILE A 37 -3.16 13.68 -8.02
CA ILE A 37 -4.30 14.58 -8.29
C ILE A 37 -3.94 16.02 -7.91
N ALA A 38 -3.26 16.24 -6.78
CA ALA A 38 -2.80 17.55 -6.36
C ALA A 38 -1.78 18.17 -7.35
N GLY A 39 -1.00 17.35 -8.05
CA GLY A 39 -0.11 17.81 -9.11
C GLY A 39 -0.83 18.51 -10.26
N THR A 40 -2.10 18.16 -10.51
CA THR A 40 -2.92 18.80 -11.55
C THR A 40 -3.30 20.24 -11.24
N ILE A 41 -3.38 20.60 -9.95
CA ILE A 41 -3.68 21.95 -9.45
C ILE A 41 -2.42 22.75 -9.09
N GLY A 42 -1.23 22.26 -9.49
CA GLY A 42 0.03 22.97 -9.31
C GLY A 42 0.79 22.68 -8.02
N ALA A 43 0.40 21.65 -7.25
CA ALA A 43 1.15 21.23 -6.05
C ALA A 43 2.50 20.54 -6.36
N GLY A 44 2.80 20.28 -7.64
CA GLY A 44 4.00 19.58 -8.09
C GLY A 44 3.87 18.05 -8.08
N GLY A 45 4.99 17.34 -8.22
CA GLY A 45 5.04 15.87 -8.20
C GLY A 45 4.84 15.18 -9.56
N LEU A 46 4.62 13.87 -9.55
CA LEU A 46 4.51 13.06 -10.77
C LEU A 46 3.28 13.43 -11.62
N GLY A 47 2.15 13.74 -10.98
CA GLY A 47 0.94 14.20 -11.68
C GLY A 47 1.14 15.54 -12.40
N TYR A 48 1.98 16.43 -11.85
CA TYR A 48 2.34 17.68 -12.51
C TYR A 48 3.10 17.42 -13.82
N VAL A 49 4.04 16.47 -13.82
CA VAL A 49 4.79 16.13 -15.04
C VAL A 49 3.86 15.55 -16.11
N ALA A 50 2.96 14.63 -15.72
CA ALA A 50 1.97 14.05 -16.61
C ALA A 50 1.06 15.11 -17.25
N VAL A 51 0.56 16.07 -16.45
CA VAL A 51 -0.33 17.12 -16.96
C VAL A 51 0.44 18.14 -17.79
N THR A 52 1.52 18.70 -17.29
CA THR A 52 2.21 19.83 -17.92
C THR A 52 3.02 19.44 -19.14
N TYR A 53 3.72 18.30 -19.07
CA TYR A 53 4.59 17.88 -20.18
C TYR A 53 3.92 16.84 -21.07
N GLY A 54 3.07 15.97 -20.53
CA GLY A 54 2.34 14.99 -21.32
C GLY A 54 1.05 15.56 -21.92
N TYR A 55 0.07 15.84 -21.07
CA TYR A 55 -1.29 16.19 -21.50
C TYR A 55 -1.38 17.55 -22.20
N GLN A 56 -0.88 18.61 -21.58
CA GLN A 56 -0.99 19.98 -22.10
C GLN A 56 -0.22 20.20 -23.40
N ARG A 57 0.87 19.45 -23.61
CA ARG A 57 1.69 19.51 -24.83
C ARG A 57 1.32 18.44 -25.86
N PHE A 58 0.33 17.60 -25.55
CA PHE A 58 -0.04 16.42 -26.34
C PHE A 58 1.14 15.48 -26.63
N ASP A 59 2.12 15.44 -25.73
CA ASP A 59 3.24 14.50 -25.80
C ASP A 59 2.81 13.17 -25.14
N HIS A 60 2.30 12.28 -25.98
CA HIS A 60 1.87 10.96 -25.54
C HIS A 60 3.04 10.11 -24.98
N GLY A 61 4.28 10.38 -25.39
CA GLY A 61 5.46 9.68 -24.88
C GLY A 61 5.67 9.97 -23.40
N VAL A 62 5.66 11.25 -23.02
CA VAL A 62 5.80 11.68 -21.62
C VAL A 62 4.62 11.24 -20.77
N MET A 63 3.40 11.31 -21.32
CA MET A 63 2.18 10.87 -20.62
C MET A 63 2.27 9.38 -20.26
N ILE A 64 2.58 8.51 -21.23
CA ILE A 64 2.66 7.07 -21.01
C ILE A 64 3.83 6.73 -20.07
N ALA A 65 4.99 7.36 -20.24
CA ALA A 65 6.14 7.14 -19.37
C ALA A 65 5.81 7.45 -17.90
N THR A 66 5.10 8.55 -17.64
CA THR A 66 4.73 8.93 -16.27
C THR A 66 3.73 7.95 -15.66
N ILE A 67 2.75 7.48 -16.44
CA ILE A 67 1.79 6.46 -16.01
C ILE A 67 2.51 5.16 -15.65
N LEU A 68 3.45 4.71 -16.50
CA LEU A 68 4.23 3.50 -16.23
C LEU A 68 5.05 3.62 -14.95
N VAL A 69 5.68 4.78 -14.71
CA VAL A 69 6.41 5.03 -13.46
C VAL A 69 5.49 4.93 -12.24
N LEU A 70 4.30 5.54 -12.29
CA LEU A 70 3.31 5.44 -11.21
C LEU A 70 2.88 3.99 -10.96
N VAL A 71 2.56 3.25 -12.02
CA VAL A 71 2.17 1.83 -11.93
C VAL A 71 3.28 1.02 -11.27
N VAL A 72 4.53 1.18 -11.70
CA VAL A 72 5.68 0.45 -11.13
C VAL A 72 5.87 0.78 -9.66
N VAL A 73 5.81 2.06 -9.27
CA VAL A 73 5.99 2.49 -7.88
C VAL A 73 4.87 1.95 -6.98
N VAL A 74 3.60 2.15 -7.37
CA VAL A 74 2.45 1.66 -6.59
C VAL A 74 2.49 0.13 -6.49
N SER A 75 2.79 -0.57 -7.59
CA SER A 75 2.91 -2.03 -7.58
C SER A 75 4.04 -2.50 -6.67
N ALA A 76 5.19 -1.83 -6.67
CA ALA A 76 6.30 -2.18 -5.78
C ALA A 76 5.91 -2.02 -4.31
N ILE A 77 5.22 -0.94 -3.95
CA ILE A 77 4.71 -0.70 -2.60
C ILE A 77 3.68 -1.78 -2.22
N GLN A 78 2.75 -2.10 -3.12
CA GLN A 78 1.75 -3.14 -2.89
C GLN A 78 2.41 -4.50 -2.65
N LEU A 79 3.36 -4.90 -3.50
CA LEU A 79 4.08 -6.17 -3.36
C LEU A 79 4.84 -6.25 -2.02
N VAL A 80 5.49 -5.17 -1.60
CA VAL A 80 6.20 -5.11 -0.32
C VAL A 80 5.21 -5.17 0.85
N GLY A 81 4.11 -4.44 0.77
CA GLY A 81 3.06 -4.45 1.80
C GLY A 81 2.41 -5.82 1.93
N ASP A 82 2.04 -6.45 0.82
CA ASP A 82 1.46 -7.79 0.78
C ASP A 82 2.44 -8.84 1.31
N ALA A 83 3.72 -8.72 0.96
CA ALA A 83 4.76 -9.57 1.51
C ALA A 83 4.87 -9.40 3.04
N LEU A 84 4.85 -8.17 3.54
CA LEU A 84 4.93 -7.90 4.98
C LEU A 84 3.70 -8.42 5.72
N VAL A 85 2.49 -8.20 5.20
CA VAL A 85 1.24 -8.76 5.73
C VAL A 85 1.33 -10.28 5.79
N ARG A 86 1.78 -10.93 4.71
CA ARG A 86 1.93 -12.39 4.66
C ARG A 86 2.93 -12.94 5.68
N HIS A 87 3.99 -12.20 6.00
CA HIS A 87 4.93 -12.60 7.05
C HIS A 87 4.34 -12.45 8.46
N LEU A 88 3.43 -11.49 8.65
CA LEU A 88 2.80 -11.21 9.93
C LEU A 88 1.57 -12.11 10.19
N THR A 89 0.90 -12.62 9.16
CA THR A 89 -0.28 -13.49 9.29
C THR A 89 0.09 -14.86 9.86
N PRO A 90 -0.37 -15.24 11.08
CA PRO A 90 0.04 -16.49 11.74
C PRO A 90 -0.70 -17.76 11.27
N GLU A 91 -1.65 -17.68 10.33
CA GLU A 91 -2.65 -18.73 10.09
C GLU A 91 -2.11 -20.10 9.64
N GLN A 92 -0.92 -20.18 9.04
CA GLN A 92 -0.44 -21.44 8.44
C GLN A 92 0.27 -22.38 9.44
N THR A 93 0.67 -21.89 10.62
CA THR A 93 1.41 -22.72 11.59
C THR A 93 0.48 -23.60 12.42
N VAL A 94 -0.77 -23.18 12.64
CA VAL A 94 -1.74 -23.90 13.49
C VAL A 94 -2.39 -25.05 12.71
N LEU A 95 -2.81 -24.82 11.46
CA LEU A 95 -3.40 -25.85 10.60
C LEU A 95 -2.40 -26.94 10.19
N ARG A 96 -1.14 -26.58 9.93
CA ARG A 96 -0.08 -27.56 9.64
C ARG A 96 0.28 -28.46 10.82
N LYS A 97 0.10 -28.00 12.07
CA LYS A 97 0.28 -28.81 13.28
C LYS A 97 -0.95 -29.61 13.67
N ALA A 98 -2.14 -29.25 13.18
CA ALA A 98 -3.38 -29.97 13.44
C ALA A 98 -3.60 -31.15 12.47
N LEU A 99 -2.92 -31.15 11.32
CA LEU A 99 -2.99 -32.19 10.28
C LEU A 99 -1.74 -33.09 10.20
N ALA A 100 -0.77 -32.90 11.10
CA ALA A 100 0.45 -33.72 11.25
C ALA A 100 0.49 -34.33 12.65
#